data_AF-A0A7S3GHP8-F1
#
_entry.id   AF-A0A7S3GHP8-F1
#
_cell.length_a   1.000
_cell.length_b   1.000
_cell.length_c   1.000
_cell.angle_alpha   90.00
_cell.angle_beta   90.00
_cell.angle_gamma   90.00
#
_symmetry.space_group_name_H-M   'P 1'
#
loop_
_entity.id
_entity.type
_entity.pdbx_description
1 polymer ?
#
loop_
_entity_poly.entity_id
_entity_poly.type
_entity_poly.pdbx_seq_one_letter_code
_entity_poly.pdbx_strand_id
1 'polypeptide(L)'
;RQLKREKDAKIDELEEELRRARNGSNGSEGGSPHPTEMDRLKDEKRRLEEEKRRLEEEKDAKIDELEEELRRARNGSNGSEGGSPHPTEMDRLKEEKRQLKREKRRLKEEKDAKIEEKD
;
A
#
# COMPACT_ATOMS: atom_id res chain seq x y z
N ARG A 1 8.14 -1.27 -1.08
CA ARG A 1 8.07 -1.02 0.38
C ARG A 1 8.30 0.46 0.73
N GLN A 2 9.34 1.09 0.19
CA GLN A 2 9.68 2.50 0.46
C GLN A 2 8.58 3.46 -0.04
N LEU A 3 8.12 3.29 -1.27
CA LEU A 3 7.09 4.15 -1.89
C LEU A 3 5.74 4.20 -1.15
N LYS A 4 5.30 3.07 -0.57
CA LYS A 4 4.03 3.03 0.18
C LYS A 4 4.14 3.77 1.50
N ARG A 5 5.24 3.58 2.22
CA ARG A 5 5.51 4.27 3.50
C ARG A 5 5.70 5.76 3.31
N GLU A 6 6.34 6.16 2.22
CA GLU A 6 6.52 7.57 1.85
C GLU A 6 5.16 8.23 1.56
N LYS A 7 4.28 7.54 0.82
CA LYS A 7 2.90 8.02 0.59
C LYS A 7 2.07 8.07 1.88
N ASP A 8 2.21 7.08 2.75
CA ASP A 8 1.52 7.06 4.04
C ASP A 8 1.97 8.23 4.94
N ALA A 9 3.28 8.49 5.01
CA ALA A 9 3.82 9.64 5.75
C ALA A 9 3.34 10.97 5.16
N LYS A 10 3.28 11.09 3.83
CA LYS A 10 2.81 12.31 3.16
C LYS A 10 1.31 12.54 3.34
N ILE A 11 0.50 11.49 3.37
CA ILE A 11 -0.92 11.60 3.72
C ILE A 11 -1.09 12.07 5.17
N ASP A 12 -0.30 11.53 6.10
CA ASP A 12 -0.32 11.95 7.51
C ASP A 12 0.08 13.43 7.68
N GLU A 13 1.12 13.89 6.97
CA GLU A 13 1.55 15.30 6.96
C GLU A 13 0.45 16.23 6.41
N LEU A 14 -0.16 15.87 5.29
CA LEU A 14 -1.28 16.63 4.71
C LEU A 14 -2.50 16.68 5.63
N GLU A 15 -2.79 15.59 6.36
CA GLU A 15 -3.85 15.57 7.38
C GLU A 15 -3.57 16.52 8.53
N GLU A 16 -2.32 16.53 9.02
CA GLU A 16 -1.91 17.41 10.10
C GLU A 16 -1.95 18.89 9.66
N GLU A 17 -1.51 19.18 8.44
CA GLU A 17 -1.55 20.51 7.86
C GLU A 17 -2.99 21.00 7.65
N LEU A 18 -3.88 20.15 7.13
CA LEU A 18 -5.32 20.41 7.03
C LEU A 18 -5.95 20.64 8.42
N ARG A 19 -5.53 19.89 9.44
CA ARG A 19 -6.02 20.03 10.82
C ARG A 19 -5.55 21.35 11.44
N ARG A 20 -4.27 21.72 11.25
CA ARG A 20 -3.71 23.02 11.69
C ARG A 20 -4.39 24.18 11.00
N ALA A 21 -4.58 24.08 9.68
CA ALA A 21 -5.28 25.07 8.86
C ALA A 21 -6.73 25.31 9.31
N ARG A 22 -7.43 24.23 9.68
CA ARG A 22 -8.84 24.28 10.11
C ARG A 22 -9.01 24.80 11.54
N ASN A 23 -8.05 24.55 12.43
CA ASN A 23 -8.13 24.92 13.85
C ASN A 23 -7.52 26.28 14.20
N GLY A 24 -6.86 26.96 13.26
CA GLY A 24 -6.61 28.41 13.32
C GLY A 24 -6.10 28.97 14.67
N SER A 25 -5.20 28.28 15.38
CA SER A 25 -4.48 28.84 16.55
C SER A 25 -3.45 27.85 17.10
N ASN A 26 -2.17 28.14 16.88
CA ASN A 26 -1.18 28.38 17.94
C ASN A 26 0.24 28.31 17.37
N GLY A 27 0.80 29.48 17.08
CA GLY A 27 2.21 29.71 17.45
C GLY A 27 3.29 29.83 16.39
N SER A 28 3.03 29.94 15.08
CA SER A 28 4.11 30.24 14.13
C SER A 28 3.64 31.02 12.92
N GLU A 29 4.51 31.88 12.39
CA GLU A 29 4.33 32.99 11.45
C GLU A 29 3.79 32.65 10.03
N GLY A 30 2.94 31.65 9.86
CA GLY A 30 2.31 31.29 8.59
C GLY A 30 0.81 31.62 8.59
N GLY A 31 0.40 32.61 7.80
CA GLY A 31 -1.01 33.03 7.68
C GLY A 31 -1.94 31.87 7.30
N SER A 32 -3.22 32.00 7.68
CA SER A 32 -4.27 31.03 7.32
C SER A 32 -4.17 30.65 5.84
N PRO A 33 -4.04 29.36 5.50
CA PRO A 33 -3.94 28.95 4.11
C PRO A 33 -5.19 29.42 3.36
N HIS A 34 -4.98 30.02 2.20
CA HIS A 34 -6.05 30.56 1.38
C HIS A 34 -7.04 29.43 1.02
N PRO A 35 -8.35 29.68 0.84
CA PRO A 35 -9.32 28.63 0.52
C PRO A 35 -8.90 27.71 -0.65
N THR A 36 -8.20 28.28 -1.63
CA THR A 36 -7.62 27.58 -2.78
C THR A 36 -6.48 26.62 -2.42
N GLU A 37 -5.77 26.85 -1.32
CA GLU A 37 -4.68 26.02 -0.82
C GLU A 37 -5.22 24.82 -0.04
N MET A 38 -6.27 25.04 0.76
CA MET A 38 -7.03 23.95 1.39
C MET A 38 -7.61 22.96 0.38
N ASP A 39 -8.13 23.46 -0.74
CA ASP A 39 -8.68 22.60 -1.78
C ASP A 39 -7.57 21.82 -2.52
N ARG A 40 -6.40 22.43 -2.73
CA ARG A 40 -5.22 21.73 -3.28
C ARG A 40 -4.73 20.60 -2.36
N LEU A 41 -4.64 20.84 -1.05
CA LEU A 41 -4.21 19.84 -0.07
C LEU A 41 -5.19 18.65 -0.02
N LYS A 42 -6.51 18.92 -0.10
CA LYS A 42 -7.53 17.86 -0.22
C LYS A 42 -7.39 17.06 -1.51
N ASP A 43 -7.18 17.72 -2.64
CA ASP A 43 -7.00 17.07 -3.93
C ASP A 43 -5.72 16.22 -3.96
N GLU A 44 -4.63 16.70 -3.37
CA GLU A 44 -3.37 15.95 -3.25
C GLU A 44 -3.55 14.72 -2.35
N LYS A 45 -4.20 14.88 -1.19
CA LYS A 45 -4.56 13.76 -0.31
C LYS A 45 -5.38 12.70 -1.05
N ARG A 46 -6.42 13.11 -1.78
CA ARG A 46 -7.29 12.20 -2.54
C ARG A 46 -6.51 11.44 -3.62
N ARG A 47 -5.61 12.12 -4.34
CA ARG A 47 -4.74 11.46 -5.34
C ARG A 47 -3.84 10.41 -4.72
N LEU A 48 -3.24 10.71 -3.57
CA LEU A 48 -2.35 9.78 -2.86
C LEU A 48 -3.12 8.55 -2.34
N GLU A 49 -4.35 8.73 -1.85
CA GLU A 49 -5.23 7.64 -1.44
C GLU A 49 -5.63 6.74 -2.62
N GLU A 50 -6.02 7.33 -3.75
CA GLU A 50 -6.33 6.58 -4.98
C GLU A 50 -5.11 5.78 -5.48
N GLU A 51 -3.92 6.38 -5.45
CA GLU A 51 -2.68 5.72 -5.89
C GLU A 51 -2.27 4.59 -4.93
N LYS A 52 -2.46 4.77 -3.63
CA LYS A 52 -2.27 3.73 -2.61
C LYS A 52 -3.21 2.56 -2.84
N ARG A 53 -4.48 2.83 -3.17
CA ARG A 53 -5.46 1.80 -3.49
C ARG A 53 -5.04 1.01 -4.73
N ARG A 54 -4.60 1.68 -5.80
CA ARG A 54 -4.08 0.99 -7.00
C ARG A 54 -2.89 0.08 -6.71
N LEU A 55 -1.95 0.54 -5.87
CA LEU A 55 -0.81 -0.28 -5.45
C LEU A 55 -1.23 -1.49 -4.59
N GLU A 56 -2.34 -1.40 -3.85
CA GLU A 56 -2.89 -2.54 -3.11
C GLU A 56 -3.58 -3.53 -4.06
N GLU A 57 -4.36 -3.04 -5.03
CA GLU A 57 -4.99 -3.86 -6.07
C GLU A 57 -3.95 -4.58 -6.94
N GLU A 58 -2.85 -3.90 -7.33
CA GLU A 58 -1.74 -4.50 -8.09
C GLU A 58 -1.04 -5.61 -7.31
N LYS A 59 -0.82 -5.42 -6.01
CA LYS A 59 -0.24 -6.45 -5.15
C LYS A 59 -1.15 -7.67 -5.04
N ASP A 60 -2.46 -7.46 -4.92
CA ASP A 60 -3.41 -8.56 -4.83
C ASP A 60 -3.51 -9.32 -6.16
N ALA A 61 -3.55 -8.61 -7.30
CA ALA A 61 -3.47 -9.23 -8.62
C ALA A 61 -2.18 -10.05 -8.81
N LYS A 62 -1.03 -9.53 -8.34
CA LYS A 62 0.24 -10.27 -8.41
C LYS A 62 0.23 -11.51 -7.53
N ILE A 63 -0.39 -11.45 -6.36
CA ILE A 63 -0.58 -12.63 -5.51
C ILE A 63 -1.42 -13.67 -6.25
N ASP A 64 -2.55 -13.28 -6.83
CA ASP A 64 -3.44 -14.18 -7.55
C ASP A 64 -2.74 -14.84 -8.76
N GLU A 65 -1.95 -14.07 -9.52
CA GLU A 65 -1.13 -14.58 -10.63
C GLU A 65 -0.13 -15.64 -10.14
N LEU A 66 0.60 -15.36 -9.04
CA LEU A 66 1.54 -16.31 -8.44
C LEU A 66 0.83 -17.55 -7.88
N GLU A 67 -0.40 -17.40 -7.35
CA GLU A 67 -1.22 -18.53 -6.91
C GLU A 67 -1.65 -19.41 -8.09
N GLU A 68 -2.03 -18.80 -9.20
CA GLU A 68 -2.38 -19.52 -10.43
C GLU A 68 -1.17 -20.22 -11.04
N GLU A 69 -0.01 -19.55 -11.10
CA GLU A 69 1.24 -20.14 -11.59
C GLU A 69 1.68 -21.31 -10.72
N LEU A 70 1.62 -21.19 -9.39
CA LEU A 70 1.87 -22.30 -8.47
C LEU A 70 0.86 -23.44 -8.66
N ARG A 71 -0.41 -23.12 -8.91
CA ARG A 71 -1.45 -24.13 -9.17
C ARG A 71 -1.20 -24.84 -10.49
N ARG A 72 -0.81 -24.12 -11.54
CA ARG A 72 -0.41 -24.67 -12.84
C ARG A 72 0.85 -25.51 -12.71
N ALA A 73 1.88 -25.05 -12.02
CA ALA A 73 3.09 -25.83 -11.74
C ALA A 73 2.79 -27.12 -10.98
N ARG A 74 1.87 -27.06 -10.00
CA ARG A 74 1.45 -28.22 -9.20
C ARG A 74 0.58 -29.21 -9.98
N ASN A 75 -0.21 -28.72 -10.93
CA ASN A 75 -1.13 -29.52 -11.75
C ASN A 75 -0.58 -29.84 -13.16
N GLY A 76 0.57 -29.26 -13.51
CA GLY A 76 1.20 -29.26 -14.84
C GLY A 76 1.89 -30.55 -15.23
N SER A 77 1.64 -31.65 -14.50
CA SER A 77 1.90 -32.98 -15.02
C SER A 77 0.98 -33.35 -16.20
N ASN A 78 -0.07 -32.57 -16.47
CA ASN A 78 -1.04 -32.84 -17.53
C ASN A 78 -1.15 -31.68 -18.53
N GLY A 79 -0.17 -31.56 -19.43
CA GLY A 79 -0.38 -30.95 -20.75
C GLY A 79 0.29 -29.59 -21.01
N SER A 80 1.03 -29.56 -22.11
CA SER A 80 1.64 -28.41 -22.81
C SER A 80 2.98 -27.88 -22.31
N GLU A 81 4.03 -28.31 -23.02
CA GLU A 81 5.22 -27.54 -23.44
C GLU A 81 5.68 -26.39 -22.54
N GLY A 82 6.36 -26.74 -21.44
CA GLY A 82 7.10 -25.81 -20.61
C GLY A 82 7.58 -26.58 -19.39
N GLY A 83 8.85 -27.00 -19.39
CA GLY A 83 9.41 -27.91 -18.40
C GLY A 83 9.01 -27.55 -16.98
N SER A 84 8.65 -28.57 -16.18
CA SER A 84 8.29 -28.40 -14.77
C SER A 84 9.22 -27.40 -14.09
N PRO A 85 8.70 -26.37 -13.40
CA PRO A 85 9.56 -25.44 -12.69
C PRO A 85 10.43 -26.22 -11.72
N HIS A 86 11.72 -25.93 -11.75
CA HIS A 86 12.72 -26.66 -10.96
C HIS A 86 12.30 -26.59 -9.48
N PRO A 87 12.48 -27.64 -8.66
CA PRO A 87 12.04 -27.64 -7.25
C PRO A 87 12.48 -26.39 -6.46
N THR A 88 13.63 -25.82 -6.81
CA THR A 88 14.16 -24.56 -6.26
C THR A 88 13.33 -23.33 -6.63
N GLU A 89 12.72 -23.28 -7.82
CA GLU A 89 11.81 -22.21 -8.24
C GLU A 89 10.48 -22.31 -7.50
N MET A 90 9.97 -23.52 -7.30
CA MET A 90 8.76 -23.74 -6.51
C MET A 90 8.93 -23.28 -5.06
N ASP A 91 10.08 -23.58 -4.46
CA ASP A 91 10.36 -23.16 -3.08
C ASP A 91 10.60 -21.65 -2.99
N ARG A 92 11.22 -21.04 -4.01
CA ARG A 92 11.33 -19.58 -4.12
C ARG A 92 9.96 -18.89 -4.20
N LEU A 93 9.05 -19.41 -5.03
CA LEU A 93 7.69 -18.87 -5.16
C LEU A 93 6.87 -19.02 -3.86
N LYS A 94 7.02 -20.15 -3.14
CA LYS A 94 6.41 -20.33 -1.81
C LYS A 94 6.96 -19.35 -0.78
N GLU A 95 8.28 -19.14 -0.76
CA GLU A 95 8.95 -18.18 0.12
C GLU A 95 8.44 -16.76 -0.17
N GLU A 96 8.39 -16.37 -1.44
CA GLU A 96 7.90 -15.06 -1.89
C GLU A 96 6.43 -14.83 -1.51
N LYS A 97 5.56 -15.82 -1.74
CA LYS A 97 4.16 -15.79 -1.30
C LYS A 97 4.04 -15.64 0.23
N ARG A 98 4.89 -16.35 0.99
CA ARG A 98 4.90 -16.25 2.46
C ARG A 98 5.35 -14.88 2.92
N GLN A 99 6.33 -14.28 2.25
CA GLN A 99 6.78 -12.93 2.53
C GLN A 99 5.70 -11.90 2.21
N LEU A 100 5.01 -12.02 1.09
CA LEU A 100 3.90 -11.13 0.71
C LEU A 100 2.74 -11.22 1.70
N LYS A 101 2.34 -12.42 2.14
CA LYS A 101 1.32 -12.59 3.18
C LYS A 101 1.71 -11.94 4.51
N ARG A 102 2.96 -12.13 4.95
CA ARG A 102 3.48 -11.49 6.17
C ARG A 102 3.50 -9.97 6.04
N GLU A 103 3.91 -9.45 4.89
CA GLU A 103 3.91 -8.02 4.62
C GLU A 103 2.49 -7.44 4.58
N LYS A 104 1.53 -8.12 3.94
CA LYS A 104 0.12 -7.71 3.91
C LYS A 104 -0.46 -7.66 5.32
N ARG A 105 -0.17 -8.67 6.16
CA ARG A 105 -0.60 -8.69 7.56
C ARG A 105 0.03 -7.55 8.37
N ARG A 106 1.35 -7.34 8.24
CA ARG A 106 2.04 -6.25 8.95
C ARG A 106 1.53 -4.87 8.54
N LEU A 107 1.26 -4.66 7.25
CA LEU A 107 0.69 -3.41 6.75
C LEU A 107 -0.74 -3.19 7.23
N LYS A 108 -1.51 -4.26 7.47
CA LYS A 108 -2.82 -4.18 8.08
C LYS A 108 -2.72 -3.80 9.55
N GLU A 109 -1.88 -4.49 10.31
CA GLU A 109 -1.63 -4.19 11.74
C GLU A 109 -1.08 -2.76 11.94
N GLU A 110 -0.22 -2.27 11.05
CA GLU A 110 0.30 -0.89 11.08
C GLU A 110 -0.78 0.17 10.75
N LYS A 111 -1.73 -0.15 9.85
CA LYS A 111 -2.90 0.71 9.59
C LYS A 111 -3.85 0.74 10.79
N ASP A 112 -4.14 -0.44 11.35
CA ASP A 112 -5.07 -0.58 12.46
C ASP A 112 -4.51 0.11 13.73
N ALA A 113 -3.22 -0.02 14.01
CA ALA A 113 -2.56 0.67 15.13
C ALA A 113 -2.55 2.20 14.98
N LYS A 114 -2.39 2.73 13.75
CA LYS A 114 -2.45 4.17 13.49
C LYS A 114 -3.86 4.76 13.63
N ILE A 115 -4.90 3.93 13.53
CA ILE A 115 -6.29 4.35 13.78
C ILE A 115 -6.52 4.49 15.29
N GLU A 116 -6.00 3.55 16.09
CA GLU A 116 -6.17 3.52 17.55
C GLU A 116 -5.42 4.66 18.29
N GLU A 117 -4.36 5.22 17.71
CA GLU A 117 -3.60 6.34 18.29
C GLU A 117 -4.18 7.73 17.95
N LYS A 118 -5.20 7.81 17.07
CA LYS A 118 -5.83 9.05 16.62
C LYS A 118 -7.23 9.31 17.21
N ASP A 119 -7.77 8.39 18.03
CA ASP A 119 -9.02 8.52 18.80
C ASP A 119 -8.76 8.92 20.26
#